data_AF-A0A2V9DD55-F1
#
_entry.id   AF-A0A2V9DD55-F1
#
_cell.length_a   1.000
_cell.length_b   1.000
_cell.length_c   1.000
_cell.angle_alpha   90.00
_cell.angle_beta   90.00
_cell.angle_gamma   90.00
#
_symmetry.space_group_name_H-M   'P 1'
#
loop_
_entity.id
_entity.type
_entity.pdbx_description
1 polymer ?
#
loop_
_entity_poly.entity_id
_entity_poly.type
_entity_poly.pdbx_seq_one_letter_code
_entity_poly.pdbx_strand_id
1 'polypeptide(L)'
;MYSVADYGIMIADRVRMEAYMQALRSAVRPGGVVVDIGTGTGIFALLACRFGARRVYAIEPNDAIQVAREIARANGYAERIEFLQMLSTRAVLPEKADVIVSDLRGRLPLCEHHIPSIADARQRFLVPGGKLIPQCDTLWAAGVEAPQLYRDLVGLWDETGFDFDMEEARRIAVHTTCKGKVGPDQLLLEPQSWATLDYATVESPGLRGTLSWTATRTGTVHGLVVWFDSTLAEGVQISNAPDKPALIYSRVFFPWEKPVSLAVGDTVCVALQADLVGADYIWRWETCARGAGATRPLKAHFQQSTFSGAPLSAKQLRKHAADYVPVLDEEGQIDRFLLAQIDGQTSQEAVARRAAERFPARFTRWEDALTRIAELSQKYSCSRPG
;
A
#
# COMPACT_ATOMS: atom_id res chain seq x y z
N MET A 1 2.24 8.71 6.50
CA MET A 1 2.07 8.49 7.96
C MET A 1 0.60 8.69 8.29
N TYR A 2 0.00 7.76 9.03
CA TYR A 2 -1.40 7.86 9.45
C TYR A 2 -1.55 8.75 10.68
N SER A 3 -2.62 9.53 10.73
CA SER A 3 -3.02 10.28 11.94
C SER A 3 -3.69 9.37 12.96
N VAL A 4 -3.81 9.82 14.21
CA VAL A 4 -4.59 9.11 15.25
C VAL A 4 -6.06 8.92 14.83
N ALA A 5 -6.62 9.88 14.09
CA ALA A 5 -7.98 9.76 13.54
C ALA A 5 -8.09 8.65 12.49
N ASP A 6 -7.09 8.49 11.63
CA ASP A 6 -7.05 7.39 10.64
C ASP A 6 -7.04 6.02 11.33
N TYR A 7 -6.26 5.85 12.40
CA TYR A 7 -6.30 4.64 13.22
C TYR A 7 -7.68 4.42 13.85
N GLY A 8 -8.35 5.49 14.29
CA GLY A 8 -9.73 5.43 14.78
C GLY A 8 -10.70 4.90 13.73
N ILE A 9 -10.57 5.34 12.47
CA ILE A 9 -11.37 4.84 11.34
C ILE A 9 -11.07 3.35 11.09
N MET A 10 -9.80 2.94 11.11
CA MET A 10 -9.42 1.52 10.94
C MET A 10 -10.01 0.63 12.03
N ILE A 11 -10.03 1.11 13.29
CA ILE A 11 -10.62 0.39 14.43
C ILE A 11 -12.16 0.39 14.34
N ALA A 12 -12.77 1.40 13.74
CA ALA A 12 -14.22 1.48 13.57
C ALA A 12 -14.76 0.53 12.48
N ASP A 13 -13.91 0.03 11.57
CA ASP A 13 -14.26 -1.01 10.61
C ASP A 13 -14.54 -2.34 11.34
N ARG A 14 -15.83 -2.58 11.64
CA ARG A 14 -16.29 -3.73 12.43
C ARG A 14 -16.03 -5.05 11.75
N VAL A 15 -16.25 -5.14 10.43
CA VAL A 15 -16.07 -6.40 9.69
C VAL A 15 -14.60 -6.81 9.75
N ARG A 16 -13.67 -5.86 9.52
CA ARG A 16 -12.23 -6.08 9.69
C ARG A 16 -11.89 -6.46 11.13
N MET A 17 -12.28 -5.64 12.10
CA MET A 17 -11.85 -5.80 13.49
C MET A 17 -12.40 -7.06 14.16
N GLU A 18 -13.64 -7.46 13.88
CA GLU A 18 -14.23 -8.69 14.41
C GLU A 18 -13.52 -9.93 13.86
N ALA A 19 -13.20 -9.94 12.56
CA ALA A 19 -12.47 -11.04 11.95
C ALA A 19 -11.04 -11.16 12.51
N TYR A 20 -10.29 -10.05 12.64
CA TYR A 20 -8.97 -10.06 13.27
C TYR A 20 -9.03 -10.48 14.74
N MET A 21 -10.03 -10.03 15.49
CA MET A 21 -10.25 -10.44 16.87
C MET A 21 -10.52 -11.96 16.96
N GLN A 22 -11.33 -12.52 16.06
CA GLN A 22 -11.61 -13.96 16.02
C GLN A 22 -10.37 -14.77 15.67
N ALA A 23 -9.59 -14.34 14.68
CA ALA A 23 -8.32 -14.97 14.29
C ALA A 23 -7.28 -14.93 15.41
N LEU A 24 -7.12 -13.78 16.08
CA LEU A 24 -6.23 -13.68 17.24
C LEU A 24 -6.69 -14.57 18.39
N ARG A 25 -7.99 -14.61 18.68
CA ARG A 25 -8.54 -15.47 19.74
C ARG A 25 -8.29 -16.95 19.47
N SER A 26 -8.34 -17.40 18.22
CA SER A 26 -8.09 -18.80 17.88
C SER A 26 -6.61 -19.16 17.85
N ALA A 27 -5.73 -18.21 17.54
CA ALA A 27 -4.29 -18.45 17.42
C ALA A 27 -3.51 -18.27 18.74
N VAL A 28 -3.88 -17.29 19.56
CA VAL A 28 -3.15 -16.96 20.79
C VAL A 28 -3.46 -17.99 21.89
N ARG A 29 -2.41 -18.62 22.41
CA ARG A 29 -2.49 -19.56 23.53
C ARG A 29 -2.07 -18.88 24.83
N PRO A 30 -2.65 -19.26 25.99
CA PRO A 30 -2.15 -18.81 27.28
C PRO A 30 -0.65 -19.08 27.43
N GLY A 31 0.11 -18.05 27.78
CA GLY A 31 1.56 -18.15 27.91
C GLY A 31 2.34 -17.94 26.61
N GLY A 32 1.68 -17.82 25.46
CA GLY A 32 2.32 -17.65 24.15
C GLY A 32 2.95 -16.26 23.92
N VAL A 33 3.73 -16.16 22.85
CA VAL A 33 4.43 -14.95 22.41
C VAL A 33 3.86 -14.49 21.06
N VAL A 34 3.58 -13.19 20.95
CA VAL A 34 3.02 -12.59 19.73
C VAL A 34 3.93 -11.47 19.21
N VAL A 35 4.10 -11.37 17.89
CA VAL A 35 4.64 -10.16 17.25
C VAL A 35 3.52 -9.46 16.51
N ASP A 36 3.37 -8.16 16.75
CA ASP A 36 2.44 -7.27 16.06
C ASP A 36 3.23 -6.29 15.18
N ILE A 37 3.20 -6.50 13.86
CA ILE A 37 3.98 -5.72 12.89
C ILE A 37 3.10 -4.62 12.29
N GLY A 38 3.55 -3.37 12.42
CA GLY A 38 2.75 -2.20 12.11
C GLY A 38 1.69 -1.99 13.19
N THR A 39 2.09 -2.06 14.46
CA THR A 39 1.17 -2.05 15.60
C THR A 39 0.30 -0.79 15.67
N GLY A 40 0.75 0.32 15.06
CA GLY A 40 0.04 1.60 15.10
C GLY A 40 -0.24 2.04 16.54
N THR A 41 -1.53 2.17 16.88
CA THR A 41 -2.01 2.50 18.23
C THR A 41 -2.14 1.29 19.18
N GLY A 42 -1.69 0.10 18.77
CA GLY A 42 -1.53 -1.06 19.65
C GLY A 42 -2.76 -1.96 19.77
N ILE A 43 -3.79 -1.80 18.94
CA ILE A 43 -5.06 -2.54 19.12
C ILE A 43 -4.89 -4.07 19.06
N PHE A 44 -4.07 -4.57 18.13
CA PHE A 44 -3.83 -6.01 18.02
C PHE A 44 -2.94 -6.53 19.16
N ALA A 45 -1.92 -5.77 19.57
CA ALA A 45 -1.13 -6.08 20.76
C ALA A 45 -2.00 -6.20 22.03
N LEU A 46 -2.94 -5.27 22.24
CA LEU A 46 -3.89 -5.31 23.37
C LEU A 46 -4.82 -6.53 23.31
N LEU A 47 -5.33 -6.86 22.11
CA LEU A 47 -6.15 -8.06 21.92
C LEU A 47 -5.36 -9.34 22.18
N ALA A 48 -4.11 -9.43 21.73
CA ALA A 48 -3.22 -10.54 22.03
C ALA A 48 -3.00 -10.72 23.54
N CYS A 49 -2.73 -9.64 24.28
CA CYS A 49 -2.63 -9.71 25.74
C CYS A 49 -3.94 -10.15 26.40
N ARG A 50 -5.08 -9.63 25.93
CA ARG A 50 -6.42 -10.03 26.41
C ARG A 50 -6.69 -11.53 26.21
N PHE A 51 -6.15 -12.12 25.14
CA PHE A 51 -6.28 -13.55 24.86
C PHE A 51 -5.21 -14.43 25.50
N GLY A 52 -4.38 -13.85 26.38
CA GLY A 52 -3.47 -14.62 27.24
C GLY A 52 -2.03 -14.72 26.75
N ALA A 53 -1.63 -13.92 25.75
CA ALA A 53 -0.21 -13.77 25.42
C ALA A 53 0.58 -13.32 26.65
N ARG A 54 1.68 -14.01 26.97
CA ARG A 54 2.56 -13.60 28.07
C ARG A 54 3.40 -12.38 27.69
N ARG A 55 3.76 -12.28 26.41
CA ARG A 55 4.62 -11.27 25.83
C ARG A 55 4.13 -10.92 24.44
N VAL A 56 4.12 -9.63 24.13
CA VAL A 56 3.87 -9.11 22.78
C VAL A 56 5.03 -8.19 22.39
N TYR A 57 5.59 -8.39 21.21
CA TYR A 57 6.54 -7.45 20.59
C TYR A 57 5.78 -6.61 19.57
N ALA A 58 5.50 -5.36 19.94
CA ALA A 58 4.74 -4.43 19.12
C ALA A 58 5.71 -3.51 18.37
N ILE A 59 5.79 -3.68 17.04
CA ILE A 59 6.79 -3.03 16.19
C ILE A 59 6.09 -2.00 15.30
N GLU A 60 6.53 -0.74 15.37
CA GLU A 60 5.95 0.36 14.59
C GLU A 60 7.01 1.46 14.38
N PRO A 61 7.39 1.83 13.15
CA PRO A 61 8.37 2.88 12.92
C PRO A 61 7.88 4.28 13.28
N ASN A 62 6.56 4.53 13.23
CA ASN A 62 5.99 5.87 13.40
C ASN A 62 5.68 6.21 14.87
N ASP A 63 5.51 7.50 15.17
CA ASP A 63 5.23 8.02 16.52
C ASP A 63 3.88 7.58 17.10
N ALA A 64 3.01 6.94 16.31
CA ALA A 64 1.79 6.30 16.78
C ALA A 64 2.06 5.29 17.92
N ILE A 65 3.25 4.70 17.94
CA ILE A 65 3.67 3.78 19.00
C ILE A 65 3.71 4.43 20.38
N GLN A 66 3.91 5.76 20.46
CA GLN A 66 3.88 6.49 21.73
C GLN A 66 2.46 6.51 22.31
N VAL A 67 1.45 6.68 21.46
CA VAL A 67 0.03 6.54 21.84
C VAL A 67 -0.27 5.11 22.27
N ALA A 68 0.27 4.12 21.57
CA ALA A 68 0.10 2.70 21.92
C ALA A 68 0.64 2.39 23.34
N ARG A 69 1.78 2.97 23.73
CA ARG A 69 2.34 2.84 25.09
C ARG A 69 1.38 3.38 26.16
N GLU A 70 0.81 4.56 25.94
CA GLU A 70 -0.15 5.17 26.87
C GLU A 70 -1.43 4.33 26.99
N ILE A 71 -1.96 3.84 25.86
CA ILE A 71 -3.14 2.97 25.87
C ILE A 71 -2.84 1.66 26.61
N ALA A 72 -1.69 1.03 26.37
CA ALA A 72 -1.29 -0.19 27.08
C ALA A 72 -1.16 0.02 28.59
N ARG A 73 -0.62 1.16 29.04
CA ARG A 73 -0.56 1.52 30.46
C ARG A 73 -1.96 1.69 31.05
N ALA A 74 -2.82 2.44 30.38
CA ALA A 74 -4.20 2.66 30.82
C ALA A 74 -5.03 1.36 30.92
N ASN A 75 -4.67 0.34 30.14
CA ASN A 75 -5.34 -0.97 30.12
C ASN A 75 -4.60 -2.06 30.93
N GLY A 76 -3.55 -1.72 31.68
CA GLY A 76 -2.83 -2.66 32.54
C GLY A 76 -1.97 -3.70 31.80
N TYR A 77 -1.60 -3.45 30.55
CA TYR A 77 -0.79 -4.36 29.72
C TYR A 77 0.64 -3.90 29.46
N ALA A 78 1.05 -2.74 29.99
CA ALA A 78 2.39 -2.17 29.74
C ALA A 78 3.54 -3.16 29.97
N GLU A 79 3.51 -3.94 31.05
CA GLU A 79 4.57 -4.92 31.37
C GLU A 79 4.64 -6.13 30.43
N ARG A 80 3.57 -6.39 29.67
CA ARG A 80 3.49 -7.52 28.73
C ARG A 80 3.81 -7.13 27.30
N ILE A 81 3.79 -5.84 26.96
CA ILE A 81 4.02 -5.36 25.60
C ILE A 81 5.37 -4.64 25.55
N GLU A 82 6.29 -5.19 24.77
CA GLU A 82 7.55 -4.54 24.43
C GLU A 82 7.37 -3.77 23.11
N PHE A 83 7.50 -2.45 23.18
CA PHE A 83 7.31 -1.54 22.05
C PHE A 83 8.64 -1.18 21.41
N LEU A 84 8.78 -1.50 20.12
CA LEU A 84 9.99 -1.30 19.32
C LEU A 84 9.70 -0.27 18.21
N GLN A 85 10.17 0.97 18.39
CA GLN A 85 9.96 2.04 17.41
C GLN A 85 10.95 1.95 16.24
N MET A 86 10.70 1.04 15.30
CA MET A 86 11.56 0.80 14.14
C MET A 86 10.85 -0.02 13.06
N LEU A 87 11.50 -0.19 11.91
CA LEU A 87 11.10 -1.20 10.93
C LEU A 87 11.34 -2.60 11.50
N SER A 88 10.42 -3.54 11.24
CA SER A 88 10.55 -4.94 11.67
C SER A 88 11.83 -5.61 11.17
N THR A 89 12.28 -5.27 9.96
CA THR A 89 13.53 -5.73 9.35
C THR A 89 14.79 -5.33 10.13
N ARG A 90 14.69 -4.34 11.03
CA ARG A 90 15.78 -3.90 11.92
C ARG A 90 15.63 -4.39 13.36
N ALA A 91 14.47 -4.93 13.71
CA ALA A 91 14.21 -5.42 15.06
C ALA A 91 15.00 -6.69 15.35
N VAL A 92 15.40 -6.85 16.62
CA VAL A 92 16.00 -8.07 17.16
C VAL A 92 15.18 -8.46 18.37
N LEU A 93 14.63 -9.67 18.37
CA LEU A 93 13.79 -10.18 19.44
C LEU A 93 14.57 -11.23 20.25
N PRO A 94 14.44 -11.26 21.58
CA PRO A 94 15.17 -12.22 22.42
C PRO A 94 14.61 -13.65 22.30
N GLU A 95 13.38 -13.81 21.79
CA GLU A 95 12.75 -15.09 21.54
C GLU A 95 11.87 -15.05 20.27
N LYS A 96 11.56 -16.23 19.73
CA LYS A 96 10.62 -16.38 18.61
C LYS A 96 9.17 -16.41 19.12
N ALA A 97 8.24 -16.02 18.27
CA ALA A 97 6.82 -15.94 18.54
C ALA A 97 6.02 -17.12 17.98
N ASP A 98 4.94 -17.45 18.69
CA ASP A 98 3.94 -18.43 18.28
C ASP A 98 3.00 -17.87 17.21
N VAL A 99 2.76 -16.55 17.25
CA VAL A 99 1.88 -15.84 16.33
C VAL A 99 2.55 -14.56 15.84
N ILE A 100 2.51 -14.32 14.53
CA ILE A 100 2.79 -13.01 13.96
C ILE A 100 1.47 -12.48 13.38
N VAL A 101 1.04 -11.32 13.86
CA VAL A 101 -0.10 -10.58 13.31
C VAL A 101 0.39 -9.33 12.60
N SER A 102 -0.22 -9.04 11.47
CA SER A 102 0.07 -7.82 10.70
C SER A 102 -1.14 -7.39 9.89
N ASP A 103 -1.22 -6.09 9.65
CA ASP A 103 -2.13 -5.53 8.66
C ASP A 103 -1.47 -4.36 7.94
N LEU A 104 -0.51 -4.69 7.09
CA LEU A 104 0.28 -3.72 6.32
C LEU A 104 -0.31 -3.47 4.93
N ARG A 105 -1.58 -3.83 4.72
CA ARG A 105 -2.24 -3.75 3.41
C ARG A 105 -2.69 -2.34 3.09
N GLY A 106 -2.72 -2.03 1.80
CA GLY A 106 -3.37 -0.84 1.26
C GLY A 106 -4.74 -1.19 0.70
N ARG A 107 -5.11 -0.61 -0.45
CA ARG A 107 -6.32 -1.04 -1.20
C ARG A 107 -6.23 -2.50 -1.64
N LEU A 108 -5.02 -2.98 -1.88
CA LEU A 108 -4.70 -4.36 -2.19
C LEU A 108 -3.58 -4.85 -1.25
N PRO A 109 -3.35 -6.16 -1.13
CA PRO A 109 -2.26 -6.72 -0.35
C PRO A 109 -0.87 -6.28 -0.85
N LEU A 110 -0.76 -5.92 -2.13
CA LEU A 110 0.43 -5.37 -2.79
C LEU A 110 0.58 -3.89 -2.41
N CYS A 111 1.11 -3.64 -1.22
CA CYS A 111 1.32 -2.30 -0.66
C CYS A 111 2.73 -2.20 -0.11
N GLU A 112 3.50 -1.23 -0.61
CA GLU A 112 4.86 -0.94 -0.14
C GLU A 112 5.72 -2.21 0.07
N HIS A 113 6.40 -2.30 1.20
CA HIS A 113 7.23 -3.44 1.59
C HIS A 113 6.47 -4.49 2.42
N HIS A 114 5.14 -4.61 2.29
CA HIS A 114 4.34 -5.58 3.03
C HIS A 114 4.88 -7.01 2.87
N ILE A 115 4.93 -7.53 1.64
CA ILE A 115 5.33 -8.93 1.38
C ILE A 115 6.77 -9.20 1.87
N PRO A 116 7.79 -8.37 1.55
CA PRO A 116 9.14 -8.58 2.08
C PRO A 116 9.21 -8.55 3.61
N SER A 117 8.44 -7.68 4.28
CA SER A 117 8.44 -7.58 5.74
C SER A 117 7.87 -8.83 6.40
N ILE A 118 6.85 -9.45 5.81
CA ILE A 118 6.27 -10.70 6.32
C ILE A 118 7.17 -11.90 6.04
N ALA A 119 7.80 -11.97 4.87
CA ALA A 119 8.77 -13.02 4.55
C ALA A 119 9.96 -13.00 5.54
N ASP A 120 10.53 -11.81 5.79
CA ASP A 120 11.60 -11.61 6.76
C ASP A 120 11.17 -11.98 8.19
N ALA A 121 10.02 -11.48 8.64
CA ALA A 121 9.53 -11.76 9.99
C ALA A 121 9.18 -13.24 10.20
N ARG A 122 8.60 -13.91 9.19
CA ARG A 122 8.36 -15.37 9.22
C ARG A 122 9.65 -16.13 9.48
N GLN A 123 10.73 -15.78 8.79
CA GLN A 123 12.02 -16.46 8.92
C GLN A 123 12.67 -16.20 10.29
N ARG A 124 12.74 -14.93 10.71
CA ARG A 124 13.49 -14.52 11.90
C ARG A 124 12.71 -14.68 13.19
N PHE A 125 11.41 -14.40 13.18
CA PHE A 125 10.63 -14.26 14.40
C PHE A 125 9.62 -15.39 14.64
N LEU A 126 9.23 -16.19 13.63
CA LEU A 126 8.24 -17.25 13.84
C LEU A 126 8.90 -18.58 14.28
N VAL A 127 8.29 -19.27 15.25
CA VAL A 127 8.62 -20.67 15.58
C VAL A 127 8.15 -21.62 14.47
N PRO A 128 8.76 -22.80 14.30
CA PRO A 128 8.21 -23.84 13.43
C PRO A 128 6.76 -24.18 13.82
N GLY A 129 5.85 -24.14 12.85
CA GLY A 129 4.42 -24.38 13.08
C GLY A 129 3.64 -23.23 13.72
N GLY A 130 4.29 -22.07 13.94
CA GLY A 130 3.64 -20.83 14.35
C GLY A 130 2.62 -20.34 13.33
N LYS A 131 1.78 -19.38 13.74
CA LYS A 131 0.67 -18.87 12.93
C LYS A 131 0.96 -17.46 12.40
N LEU A 132 0.66 -17.24 11.13
CA LEU A 132 0.61 -15.93 10.52
C LEU A 132 -0.84 -15.48 10.43
N ILE A 133 -1.11 -14.23 10.78
CA ILE A 133 -2.41 -13.58 10.60
C ILE A 133 -2.13 -12.28 9.84
N PRO A 134 -2.57 -12.16 8.58
CA PRO A 134 -3.31 -13.15 7.77
C PRO A 134 -2.53 -14.42 7.39
N GLN A 135 -3.26 -15.45 6.96
CA GLN A 135 -2.66 -16.69 6.40
C GLN A 135 -2.46 -16.60 4.89
N CYS A 136 -3.48 -16.11 4.18
CA CYS A 136 -3.48 -16.10 2.72
C CYS A 136 -4.39 -15.02 2.16
N ASP A 137 -3.96 -14.35 1.09
CA ASP A 137 -4.80 -13.46 0.29
C ASP A 137 -4.99 -13.98 -1.12
N THR A 138 -6.22 -14.02 -1.60
CA THR A 138 -6.57 -14.36 -2.99
C THR A 138 -6.97 -13.09 -3.71
N LEU A 139 -6.25 -12.74 -4.78
CA LEU A 139 -6.54 -11.57 -5.60
C LEU A 139 -7.46 -11.94 -6.75
N TRP A 140 -8.48 -11.11 -6.93
CA TRP A 140 -9.55 -11.30 -7.90
C TRP A 140 -9.62 -10.11 -8.85
N ALA A 141 -10.10 -10.36 -10.06
CA ALA A 141 -10.40 -9.33 -11.02
C ALA A 141 -11.63 -9.67 -11.86
N ALA A 142 -12.29 -8.63 -12.36
CA ALA A 142 -13.41 -8.72 -13.28
C ALA A 142 -13.45 -7.51 -14.22
N GLY A 143 -13.92 -7.72 -15.44
CA GLY A 143 -14.28 -6.63 -16.36
C GLY A 143 -15.55 -5.93 -15.88
N VAL A 144 -15.51 -4.60 -15.80
CA VAL A 144 -16.57 -3.80 -15.18
C VAL A 144 -17.16 -2.77 -16.15
N GLU A 145 -18.48 -2.61 -16.09
CA GLU A 145 -19.23 -1.53 -16.70
C GLU A 145 -19.31 -0.34 -15.72
N ALA A 146 -18.39 0.61 -15.86
CA ALA A 146 -18.25 1.73 -14.93
C ALA A 146 -18.02 3.06 -15.67
N PRO A 147 -19.04 3.57 -16.40
CA PRO A 147 -18.90 4.78 -17.21
C PRO A 147 -18.49 6.00 -16.39
N GLN A 148 -19.03 6.17 -15.17
CA GLN A 148 -18.69 7.31 -14.33
C GLN A 148 -17.24 7.27 -13.83
N LEU A 149 -16.75 6.11 -13.37
CA LEU A 149 -15.33 5.97 -12.96
C LEU A 149 -14.39 6.22 -14.12
N TYR A 150 -14.76 5.75 -15.32
CA TYR A 150 -13.99 6.00 -16.53
C TYR A 150 -13.96 7.48 -16.89
N ARG A 151 -15.12 8.16 -16.83
CA ARG A 151 -15.20 9.60 -17.09
C ARG A 151 -14.33 10.38 -16.10
N ASP A 152 -14.51 10.13 -14.80
CA ASP A 152 -13.80 10.85 -13.73
C ASP A 152 -12.27 10.67 -13.78
N LEU A 153 -11.79 9.56 -14.32
CA LEU A 153 -10.35 9.27 -14.42
C LEU A 153 -9.74 9.67 -15.77
N VAL A 154 -10.45 9.37 -16.87
CA VAL A 154 -9.95 9.47 -18.25
C VAL A 154 -10.75 10.47 -19.07
N GLY A 155 -12.09 10.37 -19.03
CA GLY A 155 -12.97 11.16 -19.90
C GLY A 155 -12.96 12.68 -19.62
N LEU A 156 -12.55 13.13 -18.43
CA LEU A 156 -12.41 14.56 -18.11
C LEU A 156 -11.46 15.30 -19.07
N TRP A 157 -10.48 14.60 -19.64
CA TRP A 157 -9.55 15.17 -20.61
C TRP A 157 -10.18 15.37 -21.99
N ASP A 158 -11.22 14.61 -22.32
CA ASP A 158 -12.04 14.78 -23.53
C ASP A 158 -13.14 15.84 -23.33
N GLU A 159 -13.56 16.07 -22.08
CA GLU A 159 -14.73 16.88 -21.70
C GLU A 159 -14.36 18.19 -20.95
N THR A 160 -13.24 18.83 -21.29
CA THR A 160 -12.74 20.00 -20.53
C THR A 160 -13.63 21.23 -20.58
N GLY A 161 -14.45 21.36 -21.62
CA GLY A 161 -15.25 22.57 -21.88
C GLY A 161 -14.44 23.75 -22.45
N PHE A 162 -13.16 23.53 -22.77
CA PHE A 162 -12.27 24.50 -23.40
C PHE A 162 -11.79 23.99 -24.78
N ASP A 163 -11.50 24.91 -25.71
CA ASP A 163 -11.03 24.58 -27.07
C ASP A 163 -9.51 24.33 -27.09
N PHE A 164 -9.06 23.38 -26.26
CA PHE A 164 -7.67 22.95 -26.17
C PHE A 164 -7.58 21.44 -26.34
N ASP A 165 -6.58 20.99 -27.09
CA ASP A 165 -6.24 19.58 -27.22
C ASP A 165 -5.50 19.09 -25.96
N MET A 166 -6.12 18.13 -25.26
CA MET A 166 -5.61 17.53 -24.04
C MET A 166 -5.32 16.02 -24.21
N GLU A 167 -5.15 15.55 -25.45
CA GLU A 167 -4.94 14.13 -25.75
C GLU A 167 -3.73 13.55 -24.99
N GLU A 168 -2.64 14.29 -24.84
CA GLU A 168 -1.46 13.82 -24.12
C GLU A 168 -1.73 13.58 -22.62
N ALA A 169 -2.55 14.41 -21.98
CA ALA A 169 -2.96 14.19 -20.60
C ALA A 169 -3.85 12.94 -20.49
N ARG A 170 -4.78 12.74 -21.45
CA ARG A 170 -5.60 11.53 -21.55
C ARG A 170 -4.75 10.27 -21.72
N ARG A 171 -3.72 10.31 -22.58
CA ARG A 171 -2.79 9.20 -22.83
C ARG A 171 -2.04 8.77 -21.57
N ILE A 172 -1.68 9.72 -20.70
CA ILE A 172 -1.07 9.40 -19.40
C ILE A 172 -2.13 8.89 -18.42
N ALA A 173 -3.32 9.49 -18.39
CA ALA A 173 -4.37 9.14 -17.44
C ALA A 173 -4.87 7.70 -17.56
N VAL A 174 -5.00 7.15 -18.77
CA VAL A 174 -5.38 5.74 -19.00
C VAL A 174 -4.37 4.74 -18.43
N HIS A 175 -3.16 5.17 -18.09
CA HIS A 175 -2.14 4.35 -17.47
C HIS A 175 -2.13 4.47 -15.93
N THR A 176 -3.09 5.16 -15.33
CA THR A 176 -3.22 5.31 -13.88
C THR A 176 -4.31 4.41 -13.30
N THR A 177 -4.44 4.38 -11.97
CA THR A 177 -5.51 3.63 -11.28
C THR A 177 -6.23 4.52 -10.28
N CYS A 178 -7.48 4.19 -9.96
CA CYS A 178 -8.24 4.91 -8.93
C CYS A 178 -9.02 3.95 -8.01
N LYS A 179 -9.77 4.51 -7.06
CA LYS A 179 -10.62 3.71 -6.16
C LYS A 179 -11.78 3.11 -6.98
N GLY A 180 -11.87 1.78 -7.01
CA GLY A 180 -12.93 1.06 -7.72
C GLY A 180 -14.24 0.97 -6.92
N LYS A 181 -14.95 2.09 -6.75
CA LYS A 181 -16.27 2.08 -6.11
C LYS A 181 -17.33 1.55 -7.09
N VAL A 182 -17.49 0.22 -7.14
CA VAL A 182 -18.42 -0.47 -8.03
C VAL A 182 -19.27 -1.49 -7.27
N GLY A 183 -20.51 -1.66 -7.71
CA GLY A 183 -21.43 -2.71 -7.24
C GLY A 183 -21.30 -4.03 -8.00
N PRO A 184 -21.91 -5.12 -7.52
CA PRO A 184 -21.85 -6.43 -8.16
C PRO A 184 -22.58 -6.46 -9.52
N ASP A 185 -23.62 -5.66 -9.68
CA ASP A 185 -24.39 -5.46 -10.93
C ASP A 185 -23.56 -4.84 -12.07
N GLN A 186 -22.50 -4.11 -11.71
CA GLN A 186 -21.57 -3.51 -12.67
C GLN A 186 -20.55 -4.52 -13.21
N LEU A 187 -20.41 -5.70 -12.60
CA LEU A 187 -19.50 -6.74 -13.08
C LEU A 187 -20.06 -7.36 -14.36
N LEU A 188 -19.40 -7.09 -15.48
CA LEU A 188 -19.82 -7.59 -16.80
C LEU A 188 -19.19 -8.93 -17.12
N LEU A 189 -17.93 -9.11 -16.70
CA LEU A 189 -17.26 -10.40 -16.74
C LEU A 189 -17.24 -11.01 -15.34
N GLU A 190 -17.40 -12.33 -15.27
CA GLU A 190 -17.39 -13.06 -13.99
C GLU A 190 -16.08 -12.84 -13.22
N PRO A 191 -16.09 -12.78 -11.88
CA PRO A 191 -14.88 -12.79 -11.08
C PRO A 191 -13.96 -13.98 -11.40
N GLN A 192 -12.68 -13.73 -11.59
CA GLN A 192 -11.65 -14.77 -11.64
C GLN A 192 -10.46 -14.39 -10.78
N SER A 193 -9.87 -15.38 -10.10
CA SER A 193 -8.63 -15.19 -9.35
C SER A 193 -7.45 -15.21 -10.33
N TRP A 194 -6.52 -14.28 -10.14
CA TRP A 194 -5.29 -14.20 -10.95
C TRP A 194 -4.02 -14.46 -10.15
N ALA A 195 -4.08 -14.37 -8.82
CA ALA A 195 -2.94 -14.65 -7.96
C ALA A 195 -3.38 -14.98 -6.53
N THR A 196 -2.52 -15.72 -5.82
CA THR A 196 -2.67 -16.05 -4.41
C THR A 196 -1.36 -15.76 -3.69
N LEU A 197 -1.45 -15.06 -2.57
CA LEU A 197 -0.36 -14.80 -1.64
C LEU A 197 -0.52 -15.71 -0.43
N ASP A 198 0.16 -16.86 -0.43
CA ASP A 198 0.29 -17.70 0.76
C ASP A 198 1.43 -17.16 1.63
N TYR A 199 1.10 -16.57 2.78
CA TYR A 199 2.09 -15.96 3.66
C TYR A 199 3.00 -16.98 4.33
N ALA A 200 2.67 -18.27 4.31
CA ALA A 200 3.58 -19.31 4.79
C ALA A 200 4.73 -19.57 3.82
N THR A 201 4.57 -19.30 2.52
CA THR A 201 5.54 -19.69 1.48
C THR A 201 5.98 -18.56 0.56
N VAL A 202 5.31 -17.40 0.56
CA VAL A 202 5.67 -16.29 -0.34
C VAL A 202 7.06 -15.76 0.00
N GLU A 203 7.91 -15.64 -1.02
CA GLU A 203 9.27 -15.07 -0.92
C GLU A 203 9.44 -13.87 -1.85
N SER A 204 8.83 -13.92 -3.04
CA SER A 204 8.89 -12.82 -4.02
C SER A 204 7.68 -11.89 -3.86
N PRO A 205 7.89 -10.56 -3.86
CA PRO A 205 6.79 -9.60 -3.86
C PRO A 205 6.09 -9.51 -5.22
N GLY A 206 6.71 -9.97 -6.32
CA GLY A 206 6.15 -9.84 -7.66
C GLY A 206 5.07 -10.88 -7.96
N LEU A 207 3.92 -10.44 -8.46
CA LEU A 207 2.80 -11.31 -8.86
C LEU A 207 2.51 -11.18 -10.35
N ARG A 208 2.13 -12.30 -10.98
CA ARG A 208 1.65 -12.34 -12.36
C ARG A 208 0.55 -13.37 -12.50
N GLY A 209 -0.42 -13.07 -13.36
CA GLY A 209 -1.54 -13.97 -13.66
C GLY A 209 -2.17 -13.68 -15.01
N THR A 210 -2.93 -14.65 -15.51
CA THR A 210 -3.71 -14.49 -16.74
C THR A 210 -5.16 -14.86 -16.45
N LEU A 211 -6.06 -14.00 -16.90
CA LEU A 211 -7.50 -14.12 -16.76
C LEU A 211 -8.11 -14.30 -18.15
N SER A 212 -9.12 -15.16 -18.27
CA SER A 212 -9.77 -15.38 -19.56
C SER A 212 -11.26 -15.61 -19.40
N TRP A 213 -12.04 -14.75 -20.04
CA TRP A 213 -13.50 -14.76 -19.97
C TRP A 213 -14.13 -14.98 -21.33
N THR A 214 -15.32 -15.57 -21.31
CA THR A 214 -16.29 -15.47 -22.39
C THR A 214 -17.47 -14.66 -21.86
N ALA A 215 -17.83 -13.58 -22.56
CA ALA A 215 -18.92 -12.71 -22.15
C ALA A 215 -20.26 -13.46 -22.20
N THR A 216 -20.97 -13.49 -21.07
CA THR A 216 -22.29 -14.13 -20.93
C THR A 216 -23.43 -13.15 -21.15
N ARG A 217 -23.15 -11.83 -21.15
CA ARG A 217 -24.09 -10.76 -21.42
C ARG A 217 -23.46 -9.67 -22.27
N THR A 218 -24.30 -8.95 -23.02
CA THR A 218 -23.91 -7.78 -23.80
C THR A 218 -23.74 -6.56 -22.89
N GLY A 219 -22.76 -5.71 -23.17
CA GLY A 219 -22.57 -4.41 -22.51
C GLY A 219 -21.21 -3.79 -22.86
N THR A 220 -20.80 -2.77 -22.10
CA THR A 220 -19.56 -2.04 -22.37
C THR A 220 -18.61 -2.12 -21.19
N VAL A 221 -17.46 -2.77 -21.40
CA VAL A 221 -16.41 -2.84 -20.38
C VAL A 221 -15.55 -1.58 -20.47
N HIS A 222 -15.38 -0.91 -19.33
CA HIS A 222 -14.60 0.31 -19.20
C HIS A 222 -13.20 0.07 -18.62
N GLY A 223 -12.99 -1.11 -18.04
CA GLY A 223 -11.74 -1.48 -17.39
C GLY A 223 -11.89 -2.72 -16.53
N LEU A 224 -10.90 -2.94 -15.66
CA LEU A 224 -10.90 -4.00 -14.66
C LEU A 224 -11.12 -3.41 -13.27
N VAL A 225 -11.86 -4.10 -12.44
CA VAL A 225 -11.81 -3.90 -10.99
C VAL A 225 -11.04 -5.06 -10.35
N VAL A 226 -10.13 -4.74 -9.44
CA VAL A 226 -9.31 -5.69 -8.70
C VAL A 226 -9.59 -5.54 -7.20
N TRP A 227 -9.72 -6.67 -6.52
CA TRP A 227 -9.98 -6.77 -5.09
C TRP A 227 -9.31 -8.02 -4.52
N PHE A 228 -9.51 -8.30 -3.23
CA PHE A 228 -8.98 -9.49 -2.60
C PHE A 228 -9.94 -10.08 -1.56
N ASP A 229 -9.79 -11.39 -1.36
CA ASP A 229 -10.27 -12.08 -0.17
C ASP A 229 -9.07 -12.44 0.69
N SER A 230 -9.21 -12.34 2.01
CA SER A 230 -8.16 -12.63 2.98
C SER A 230 -8.65 -13.68 3.94
N THR A 231 -7.95 -14.81 4.01
CA THR A 231 -8.12 -15.82 5.06
C THR A 231 -7.20 -15.45 6.22
N LEU A 232 -7.80 -15.04 7.34
CA LEU A 232 -7.08 -14.63 8.55
C LEU A 232 -6.71 -15.83 9.43
N ALA A 233 -7.62 -16.80 9.51
CA ALA A 233 -7.47 -18.07 10.19
C ALA A 233 -8.46 -19.07 9.58
N GLU A 234 -8.39 -20.34 9.99
CA GLU A 234 -9.36 -21.35 9.57
C GLU A 234 -10.79 -20.90 9.90
N GLY A 235 -11.65 -20.83 8.87
CA GLY A 235 -13.03 -20.36 8.98
C GLY A 235 -13.21 -18.85 9.21
N VAL A 236 -12.14 -18.04 9.16
CA VAL A 236 -12.20 -16.58 9.38
C VAL A 236 -11.68 -15.85 8.15
N GLN A 237 -12.58 -15.15 7.47
CA GLN A 237 -12.27 -14.46 6.22
C GLN A 237 -12.82 -13.03 6.19
N ILE A 238 -12.12 -12.16 5.47
CA ILE A 238 -12.60 -10.83 5.08
C ILE A 238 -12.49 -10.70 3.57
N SER A 239 -13.35 -9.89 2.97
CA SER A 239 -13.35 -9.66 1.53
C SER A 239 -13.79 -8.24 1.24
N ASN A 240 -13.08 -7.58 0.33
CA ASN A 240 -13.53 -6.32 -0.26
C ASN A 240 -14.14 -6.54 -1.66
N ALA A 241 -14.69 -7.72 -1.95
CA ALA A 241 -15.39 -7.99 -3.21
C ALA A 241 -16.63 -7.08 -3.39
N PRO A 242 -17.01 -6.72 -4.62
CA PRO A 242 -18.13 -5.80 -4.90
C PRO A 242 -19.47 -6.14 -4.25
N ASP A 243 -19.74 -7.42 -3.99
CA ASP A 243 -20.95 -7.94 -3.34
C ASP A 243 -20.87 -7.97 -1.80
N LYS A 244 -19.74 -7.56 -1.20
CA LYS A 244 -19.50 -7.58 0.24
C LYS A 244 -19.63 -6.19 0.87
N PRO A 245 -19.88 -6.12 2.20
CA PRO A 245 -19.84 -4.86 2.93
C PRO A 245 -18.54 -4.09 2.70
N ALA A 246 -18.62 -2.76 2.72
CA ALA A 246 -17.45 -1.92 2.54
C ALA A 246 -16.46 -2.11 3.71
N LEU A 247 -15.21 -2.38 3.36
CA LEU A 247 -14.08 -2.32 4.26
C LEU A 247 -13.32 -1.00 4.08
N ILE A 248 -12.46 -0.68 5.04
CA ILE A 248 -11.47 0.39 4.90
C ILE A 248 -10.56 0.15 3.68
N TYR A 249 -10.36 -1.12 3.31
CA TYR A 249 -9.73 -1.51 2.05
C TYR A 249 -10.71 -1.30 0.89
N SER A 250 -10.53 -0.21 0.14
CA SER A 250 -11.20 -0.01 -1.15
C SER A 250 -10.75 -1.04 -2.19
N ARG A 251 -11.43 -1.08 -3.33
CA ARG A 251 -11.01 -1.80 -4.54
C ARG A 251 -10.16 -0.88 -5.42
N VAL A 252 -9.54 -1.43 -6.46
CA VAL A 252 -8.76 -0.66 -7.45
C VAL A 252 -9.36 -0.83 -8.83
N PHE A 253 -9.61 0.29 -9.52
CA PHE A 253 -10.05 0.32 -10.90
C PHE A 253 -8.86 0.59 -11.83
N PHE A 254 -8.74 -0.23 -12.87
CA PHE A 254 -7.75 -0.15 -13.93
C PHE A 254 -8.51 0.17 -15.23
N PRO A 255 -8.46 1.42 -15.73
CA PRO A 255 -9.16 1.79 -16.96
C PRO A 255 -8.55 1.05 -18.17
N TRP A 256 -9.37 0.79 -19.18
CA TRP A 256 -8.87 0.45 -20.51
C TRP A 256 -8.57 1.71 -21.33
N GLU A 257 -7.79 1.62 -22.40
CA GLU A 257 -7.46 2.81 -23.23
C GLU A 257 -8.71 3.45 -23.87
N LYS A 258 -9.72 2.62 -24.12
CA LYS A 258 -11.07 3.01 -24.54
C LYS A 258 -12.10 1.97 -24.05
N PRO A 259 -13.36 2.36 -23.83
CA PRO A 259 -14.43 1.42 -23.55
C PRO A 259 -14.62 0.42 -24.70
N VAL A 260 -14.95 -0.83 -24.39
CA VAL A 260 -15.10 -1.91 -25.37
C VAL A 260 -16.48 -2.54 -25.25
N SER A 261 -17.25 -2.47 -26.33
CA SER A 261 -18.55 -3.15 -26.43
C SER A 261 -18.36 -4.65 -26.65
N LEU A 262 -18.86 -5.44 -25.72
CA LEU A 262 -18.89 -6.89 -25.77
C LEU A 262 -20.31 -7.39 -26.07
N ALA A 263 -20.39 -8.39 -26.93
CA ALA A 263 -21.57 -9.20 -27.17
C ALA A 263 -21.41 -10.58 -26.52
N VAL A 264 -22.52 -11.30 -26.32
CA VAL A 264 -22.49 -12.67 -25.82
C VAL A 264 -21.60 -13.55 -26.71
N GLY A 265 -20.68 -14.30 -26.09
CA GLY A 265 -19.73 -15.17 -26.78
C GLY A 265 -18.40 -14.51 -27.15
N ASP A 266 -18.26 -13.19 -26.98
CA ASP A 266 -16.97 -12.53 -27.12
C ASP A 266 -15.99 -13.00 -26.05
N THR A 267 -14.70 -13.04 -26.37
CA THR A 267 -13.66 -13.47 -25.45
C THR A 267 -12.78 -12.31 -25.03
N VAL A 268 -12.42 -12.26 -23.75
CA VAL A 268 -11.46 -11.29 -23.20
C VAL A 268 -10.35 -12.06 -22.50
N CYS A 269 -9.10 -11.74 -22.79
CA CYS A 269 -7.92 -12.23 -22.10
C CYS A 269 -7.17 -11.04 -21.50
N VAL A 270 -6.76 -11.16 -20.24
CA VAL A 270 -5.94 -10.15 -19.56
C VAL A 270 -4.73 -10.81 -18.92
N ALA A 271 -3.54 -10.34 -19.24
CA ALA A 271 -2.34 -10.61 -18.45
C ALA A 271 -2.14 -9.46 -17.45
N LEU A 272 -2.15 -9.78 -16.15
CA LEU A 272 -1.99 -8.81 -15.06
C LEU A 272 -0.71 -9.11 -14.29
N GLN A 273 0.09 -8.08 -14.04
CA GLN A 273 1.35 -8.20 -13.32
C GLN A 273 1.55 -7.00 -12.39
N ALA A 274 2.16 -7.26 -11.23
CA ALA A 274 2.58 -6.25 -10.27
C ALA A 274 4.00 -6.56 -9.81
N ASP A 275 4.91 -5.60 -9.96
CA ASP A 275 6.32 -5.72 -9.56
C ASP A 275 6.66 -4.61 -8.57
N LEU A 276 7.27 -4.97 -7.43
CA LEU A 276 7.75 -4.00 -6.44
C LEU A 276 9.03 -3.33 -6.97
N VAL A 277 9.00 -2.01 -7.13
CA VAL A 277 10.15 -1.19 -7.54
C VAL A 277 10.33 -0.06 -6.53
N GLY A 278 11.44 -0.11 -5.78
CA GLY A 278 11.61 0.77 -4.62
C GLY A 278 10.55 0.46 -3.57
N ALA A 279 9.71 1.45 -3.26
CA ALA A 279 8.64 1.34 -2.26
C ALA A 279 7.23 1.26 -2.90
N ASP A 280 7.10 1.15 -4.22
CA ASP A 280 5.81 1.15 -4.92
C ASP A 280 5.69 -0.04 -5.88
N TYR A 281 4.45 -0.48 -6.13
CA TYR A 281 4.16 -1.49 -7.14
C TYR A 281 3.91 -0.85 -8.50
N ILE A 282 4.69 -1.27 -9.49
CA ILE A 282 4.41 -1.01 -10.90
C ILE A 282 3.46 -2.09 -11.41
N TRP A 283 2.28 -1.67 -11.85
CA TRP A 283 1.26 -2.54 -12.40
C TRP A 283 1.32 -2.54 -13.91
N ARG A 284 1.12 -3.71 -14.51
CA ARG A 284 1.01 -3.90 -15.95
C ARG A 284 -0.22 -4.72 -16.25
N TRP A 285 -1.04 -4.25 -17.19
CA TRP A 285 -2.20 -5.00 -17.67
C TRP A 285 -2.24 -4.94 -19.18
N GLU A 286 -2.18 -6.11 -19.80
CA GLU A 286 -2.34 -6.29 -21.23
C GLU A 286 -3.68 -6.96 -21.49
N THR A 287 -4.51 -6.32 -22.30
CA THR A 287 -5.89 -6.77 -22.58
C THR A 287 -6.02 -7.12 -24.05
N CYS A 288 -6.61 -8.28 -24.36
CA CYS A 288 -7.01 -8.67 -25.71
C CYS A 288 -8.48 -9.07 -25.71
N ALA A 289 -9.32 -8.36 -26.46
CA ALA A 289 -10.74 -8.67 -26.64
C ALA A 289 -11.01 -9.05 -28.09
N ARG A 290 -11.76 -10.13 -28.30
CA ARG A 290 -12.12 -10.66 -29.62
C ARG A 290 -13.60 -10.98 -29.71
N GLY A 291 -14.16 -10.78 -30.90
CA GLY A 291 -15.53 -11.13 -31.21
C GLY A 291 -15.79 -12.64 -31.16
N ALA A 292 -17.05 -13.02 -31.00
CA ALA A 292 -17.51 -14.40 -31.18
C ALA A 292 -17.35 -14.91 -32.63
N GLY A 293 -17.51 -16.22 -32.83
CA GLY A 293 -17.51 -16.87 -34.15
C GLY A 293 -16.15 -17.41 -34.61
N ALA A 294 -16.10 -17.96 -35.82
CA ALA A 294 -14.92 -18.65 -36.34
C ALA A 294 -13.72 -17.72 -36.62
N THR A 295 -14.00 -16.47 -37.04
CA THR A 295 -12.97 -15.49 -37.40
C THR A 295 -12.41 -14.73 -36.20
N ARG A 296 -13.11 -14.74 -35.05
CA ARG A 296 -12.76 -14.06 -33.78
C ARG A 296 -12.10 -12.68 -33.99
N PRO A 297 -12.81 -11.73 -34.64
CA PRO A 297 -12.23 -10.44 -35.03
C PRO A 297 -11.70 -9.69 -33.81
N LEU A 298 -10.54 -9.04 -33.95
CA LEU A 298 -9.96 -8.26 -32.86
C LEU A 298 -10.83 -7.03 -32.58
N LYS A 299 -11.31 -6.90 -31.34
CA LYS A 299 -12.05 -5.73 -30.87
C LYS A 299 -11.14 -4.72 -30.18
N ALA A 300 -10.18 -5.23 -29.40
CA ALA A 300 -9.22 -4.41 -28.67
C ALA A 300 -7.94 -5.20 -28.37
N HIS A 301 -6.82 -4.48 -28.39
CA HIS A 301 -5.55 -4.92 -27.83
C HIS A 301 -4.89 -3.71 -27.17
N PHE A 302 -4.69 -3.77 -25.85
CA PHE A 302 -4.16 -2.66 -25.05
C PHE A 302 -2.95 -3.14 -24.26
N GLN A 303 -1.95 -2.27 -24.09
CA GLN A 303 -0.78 -2.53 -23.26
C GLN A 303 -0.55 -1.35 -22.34
N GLN A 304 -0.90 -1.52 -21.06
CA GLN A 304 -0.92 -0.43 -20.11
C GLN A 304 -0.05 -0.73 -18.90
N SER A 305 0.54 0.32 -18.32
CA SER A 305 1.41 0.22 -17.15
C SER A 305 1.36 1.48 -16.31
N THR A 306 1.35 1.38 -14.98
CA THR A 306 1.46 2.57 -14.11
C THR A 306 2.78 3.31 -14.27
N PHE A 307 3.82 2.67 -14.84
CA PHE A 307 5.03 3.35 -15.24
C PHE A 307 4.77 4.42 -16.32
N SER A 308 3.90 4.12 -17.29
CA SER A 308 3.48 5.06 -18.34
C SER A 308 2.46 6.09 -17.85
N GLY A 309 1.93 5.93 -16.63
CA GLY A 309 0.99 6.85 -15.99
C GLY A 309 1.67 7.97 -15.20
N ALA A 310 3.00 7.99 -15.14
CA ALA A 310 3.76 9.05 -14.50
C ALA A 310 4.28 10.04 -15.57
N PRO A 311 4.16 11.36 -15.36
CA PRO A 311 4.73 12.38 -16.24
C PRO A 311 6.26 12.42 -16.08
N LEU A 312 6.95 11.39 -16.55
CA LEU A 312 8.39 11.23 -16.44
C LEU A 312 9.08 11.94 -17.60
N SER A 313 9.83 13.01 -17.30
CA SER A 313 10.70 13.63 -18.30
C SER A 313 11.99 12.83 -18.50
N ALA A 314 12.54 12.84 -19.71
CA ALA A 314 13.86 12.25 -20.00
C ALA A 314 14.96 12.82 -19.08
N LYS A 315 14.84 14.10 -18.70
CA LYS A 315 15.73 14.77 -17.75
C LYS A 315 15.66 14.11 -16.36
N GLN A 316 14.46 13.77 -15.87
CA GLN A 316 14.28 13.09 -14.59
C GLN A 316 14.77 11.65 -14.65
N LEU A 317 14.42 10.90 -15.70
CA LEU A 317 14.89 9.52 -15.88
C LEU A 317 16.41 9.42 -15.93
N ARG A 318 17.08 10.38 -16.60
CA ARG A 318 18.54 10.44 -16.66
C ARG A 318 19.17 10.60 -15.28
N LYS A 319 18.51 11.25 -14.32
CA LYS A 319 19.01 11.37 -12.93
C LYS A 319 19.08 10.02 -12.20
N HIS A 320 18.39 8.99 -12.69
CA HIS A 320 18.42 7.63 -12.13
C HIS A 320 19.46 6.73 -12.81
N ALA A 321 20.13 7.18 -13.87
CA ALA A 321 21.13 6.37 -14.57
C ALA A 321 22.38 6.19 -13.71
N ALA A 322 22.96 4.98 -13.71
CA ALA A 322 24.12 4.66 -12.88
C ALA A 322 25.38 5.48 -13.23
N ASP A 323 25.47 5.99 -14.46
CA ASP A 323 26.53 6.86 -14.97
C ASP A 323 26.19 8.35 -14.83
N TYR A 324 25.03 8.70 -14.27
CA TYR A 324 24.68 10.09 -14.02
C TYR A 324 25.54 10.67 -12.90
N VAL A 325 26.20 11.80 -13.20
CA VAL A 325 26.97 12.56 -12.22
C VAL A 325 26.08 13.65 -11.63
N PRO A 326 25.57 13.49 -10.39
CA PRO A 326 24.69 14.48 -9.78
C PRO A 326 25.45 15.75 -9.39
N VAL A 327 24.80 16.90 -9.55
CA VAL A 327 25.28 18.20 -9.07
C VAL A 327 24.20 18.79 -8.16
N LEU A 328 24.60 19.28 -6.98
CA LEU A 328 23.68 19.93 -6.04
C LEU A 328 23.17 21.24 -6.65
N ASP A 329 21.84 21.36 -6.74
CA ASP A 329 21.18 22.64 -6.93
C ASP A 329 21.22 23.47 -5.64
N GLU A 330 20.61 24.66 -5.66
CA GLU A 330 20.61 25.58 -4.51
C GLU A 330 20.03 24.93 -3.26
N GLU A 331 18.90 24.22 -3.37
CA GLU A 331 18.28 23.49 -2.26
C GLU A 331 19.21 22.39 -1.72
N GLY A 332 19.87 21.64 -2.61
CA GLY A 332 20.86 20.65 -2.20
C GLY A 332 22.08 21.24 -1.51
N GLN A 333 22.51 22.45 -1.89
CA GLN A 333 23.60 23.17 -1.21
C GLN A 333 23.19 23.66 0.18
N ILE A 334 21.95 24.11 0.33
CA ILE A 334 21.35 24.48 1.62
C ILE A 334 21.27 23.27 2.54
N ASP A 335 20.73 22.15 2.05
CA ASP A 335 20.62 20.92 2.85
C ASP A 335 22.00 20.41 3.27
N ARG A 336 23.00 20.45 2.38
CA ARG A 336 24.39 20.11 2.73
C ARG A 336 24.94 21.01 3.83
N PHE A 337 24.69 22.32 3.76
CA PHE A 337 25.10 23.26 4.80
C PHE A 337 24.41 22.96 6.13
N LEU A 338 23.10 22.78 6.13
CA LEU A 338 22.31 22.48 7.31
C LEU A 338 22.74 21.16 7.97
N LEU A 339 22.91 20.10 7.19
CA LEU A 339 23.37 18.79 7.66
C LEU A 339 24.76 18.86 8.31
N ALA A 340 25.67 19.65 7.74
CA ALA A 340 27.00 19.85 8.31
C ALA A 340 26.99 20.54 9.69
N GLN A 341 25.87 21.18 10.06
CA GLN A 341 25.68 21.85 11.35
C GLN A 341 24.94 20.97 12.38
N ILE A 342 24.46 19.77 12.01
CA ILE A 342 23.87 18.80 12.94
C ILE A 342 25.01 18.05 13.63
N ASP A 343 25.71 18.74 14.53
CA ASP A 343 26.91 18.29 15.23
C ASP A 343 26.61 17.75 16.65
N GLY A 344 25.34 17.79 17.06
CA GLY A 344 24.89 17.41 18.41
C GLY A 344 25.22 18.45 19.50
N GLN A 345 25.72 19.63 19.15
CA GLN A 345 26.08 20.73 20.05
C GLN A 345 25.32 22.02 19.75
N THR A 346 25.06 22.30 18.47
CA THR A 346 24.41 23.51 17.99
C THR A 346 22.89 23.35 18.01
N SER A 347 22.16 24.34 18.56
CA SER A 347 20.69 24.33 18.57
C SER A 347 20.10 24.58 17.17
N GLN A 348 18.90 24.06 16.90
CA GLN A 348 18.23 24.29 15.61
C GLN A 348 18.03 25.78 15.31
N GLU A 349 17.74 26.61 16.32
CA GLU A 349 17.67 28.07 16.17
C GLU A 349 19.00 28.66 15.67
N ALA A 350 20.12 28.28 16.30
CA ALA A 350 21.43 28.79 15.91
C ALA A 350 21.81 28.36 14.49
N VAL A 351 21.49 27.11 14.10
CA VAL A 351 21.67 26.64 12.72
C VAL A 351 20.80 27.44 11.75
N ALA A 352 19.53 27.67 12.09
CA ALA A 352 18.59 28.40 11.25
C ALA A 352 19.02 29.86 11.01
N ARG A 353 19.53 30.55 12.05
CA ARG A 353 20.10 31.90 11.90
C ARG A 353 21.31 31.92 10.95
N ARG A 354 22.25 30.99 11.12
CA ARG A 354 23.42 30.85 10.22
C ARG A 354 23.00 30.56 8.77
N ALA A 355 21.94 29.77 8.59
CA ALA A 355 21.41 29.46 7.26
C ALA A 355 20.79 30.69 6.59
N ALA A 356 20.04 31.51 7.33
CA ALA A 356 19.47 32.74 6.79
C ALA A 356 20.53 33.79 6.42
N GLU A 357 21.61 33.89 7.20
CA GLU A 357 22.77 34.73 6.86
C GLU A 357 23.48 34.24 5.59
N ARG A 358 23.59 32.91 5.40
CA ARG A 358 24.30 32.31 4.27
C ARG A 358 23.48 32.28 2.99
N PHE A 359 22.16 32.13 3.09
CA PHE A 359 21.23 32.00 1.96
C PHE A 359 20.08 33.03 2.05
N PRO A 360 20.40 34.34 2.06
CA PRO A 360 19.40 35.40 2.29
C PRO A 360 18.37 35.51 1.16
N ALA A 361 18.69 35.03 -0.04
CA ALA A 361 17.73 34.96 -1.15
C ALA A 361 16.63 33.91 -0.92
N ARG A 362 16.92 32.88 -0.12
CA ARG A 362 16.01 31.77 0.15
C ARG A 362 15.29 31.89 1.49
N PHE A 363 15.96 32.46 2.50
CA PHE A 363 15.44 32.63 3.84
C PHE A 363 15.46 34.11 4.21
N THR A 364 14.33 34.78 3.99
CA THR A 364 14.15 36.19 4.36
C THR A 364 14.19 36.38 5.87
N ARG A 365 13.75 35.37 6.63
CA ARG A 365 13.85 35.31 8.10
C ARG A 365 14.44 33.96 8.53
N TRP A 366 15.07 33.92 9.71
CA TRP A 366 15.67 32.69 10.22
C TRP A 366 14.62 31.62 10.55
N GLU A 367 13.40 32.01 10.91
CA GLU A 367 12.29 31.09 11.15
C GLU A 367 11.93 30.29 9.89
N ASP A 368 12.14 30.86 8.70
CA ASP A 368 11.88 30.17 7.43
C ASP A 368 12.90 29.03 7.21
N ALA A 369 14.10 29.13 7.78
CA ALA A 369 15.12 28.08 7.81
C ALA A 369 14.88 27.06 8.94
N LEU A 370 14.15 27.44 10.00
CA LEU A 370 13.87 26.58 11.15
C LEU A 370 13.07 25.33 10.75
N THR A 371 12.04 25.50 9.92
CA THR A 371 11.24 24.38 9.39
C THR A 371 12.13 23.38 8.65
N ARG A 372 13.05 23.87 7.81
CA ARG A 372 13.93 23.02 7.01
C ARG A 372 14.94 22.23 7.87
N ILE A 373 15.57 22.87 8.86
CA ILE A 373 16.48 22.15 9.77
C ILE A 373 15.71 21.17 10.66
N ALA A 374 14.47 21.49 11.07
CA ALA A 374 13.64 20.56 11.84
C ALA A 374 13.31 19.29 11.04
N GLU A 375 12.95 19.42 9.76
CA GLU A 375 12.73 18.28 8.84
C GLU A 375 13.99 17.41 8.68
N LEU A 376 15.15 18.03 8.48
CA LEU A 376 16.42 17.31 8.35
C LEU A 376 16.85 16.66 9.67
N SER A 377 16.66 17.33 10.80
CA SER A 377 16.94 16.79 12.13
C SER A 377 16.04 15.58 12.41
N GLN A 378 14.74 15.66 12.11
CA GLN A 378 13.82 14.54 12.28
C GLN A 378 14.26 13.31 11.47
N LYS A 379 14.84 13.53 10.28
CA LYS A 379 15.25 12.45 9.38
C LYS A 379 16.64 11.88 9.69
N TYR A 380 17.60 12.71 10.09
CA TYR A 380 19.02 12.35 10.12
C TYR A 380 19.70 12.50 11.48
N SER A 381 19.01 12.99 12.52
CA SER A 381 19.55 13.05 13.88
C SER A 381 19.05 11.89 14.75
N CYS A 382 19.80 11.55 15.79
CA CYS A 382 19.38 10.59 16.81
C CYS A 382 19.12 11.34 18.12
N SER A 383 18.07 10.97 18.85
CA SER A 383 17.86 11.45 20.22
C SER A 383 19.00 10.94 21.11
N ARG A 384 19.59 11.80 21.95
CA ARG A 384 20.51 11.33 22.98
C ARG A 384 19.75 10.37 23.91
N PRO A 385 20.35 9.25 24.34
CA PRO A 385 19.75 8.45 25.40
C PRO A 385 19.58 9.35 26.63
N GLY A 386 18.34 9.48 27.09
CA GLY A 386 17.99 10.14 28.35
C GLY A 386 18.30 9.28 29.54
#